data_AF-Q8JFQ3-F1
#
_entry.id   AF-Q8JFQ3-F1
#
_cell.length_a   1.000
_cell.length_b   1.000
_cell.length_c   1.000
_cell.angle_alpha   90.00
_cell.angle_beta   90.00
_cell.angle_gamma   90.00
#
_symmetry.space_group_name_H-M   'P 1'
#
loop_
_entity.id
_entity.type
_entity.pdbx_description
1 polymer ?
#
loop_
_entity_poly.entity_id
_entity_poly.type
_entity_poly.pdbx_seq_one_letter_code
_entity_poly.pdbx_strand_id
1 'polypeptide(L)'
;MFDGPGGFEVEEDDECWARLEDYRMLLIKTIEPSRITPYLRQCKVLSSEDEEQIYNDPSLVIRRRKVGMLLDILQRTGLKGYEAFLESLELDYPDVYRKITGKEPARVFSVLIDTAGECGLTQFLMSEVSRLQKLAQDERRKRLEVSAQVAEQLDTIRQLQLCESELHKQQDRVQRIREERERTCEEARKLRDENYRLMHDLTRLSEDKNCALMCNRDLQLEIEKLKHSLMNAESDSKIQRKKTVTLKNAMEQRPSPELIWQLQRENDILKARIQELKSASKVQTLEHKKLDSQSLEEFKQQSQAQYQELVNDLYNLRKDLHDAEELSDKYRQEKDELELKCIMLKKDAKMYRDRMEDILKQLEEVIKERDKAICTREEYHLENSKNLQDKDQYRKQIREMGERYDELQVQLFRTQGEVLALHSKLRKQKNPIQVNSEESSLLSSFEMKSQTSEEESRERGEKDMSEESQSQTSGEYNYSKRMFSEEETSANCKLKGKCNFHYRRKRALRTKKFTDKESVQCILDNTTGSDTDGM
;
A
#
# COMPACT_ATOMS: atom_id res chain seq x y z
N MET A 1 -57.50 106.30 -65.20
CA MET A 1 -56.51 105.20 -65.39
C MET A 1 -57.03 103.97 -64.65
N PHE A 2 -56.48 102.79 -64.91
CA PHE A 2 -56.82 101.59 -64.13
C PHE A 2 -56.00 101.59 -62.84
N ASP A 3 -56.66 101.61 -61.69
CA ASP A 3 -56.13 101.05 -60.45
C ASP A 3 -56.61 99.60 -60.36
N GLY A 4 -55.69 98.66 -60.12
CA GLY A 4 -55.98 97.23 -60.04
C GLY A 4 -56.07 96.74 -58.59
N PRO A 5 -57.12 95.99 -58.20
CA PRO A 5 -57.16 95.34 -56.90
C PRO A 5 -56.21 94.13 -56.91
N GLY A 6 -54.97 94.33 -56.45
CA GLY A 6 -53.94 93.29 -56.39
C GLY A 6 -52.88 93.47 -55.31
N GLY A 7 -53.05 94.43 -54.39
CA GLY A 7 -52.13 94.62 -53.25
C GLY A 7 -52.54 93.83 -51.99
N PHE A 8 -53.84 93.83 -51.67
CA PHE A 8 -54.33 93.39 -50.36
C PHE A 8 -54.11 91.90 -50.04
N GLU A 9 -54.27 90.98 -51.00
CA GLU A 9 -54.07 89.54 -50.75
C GLU A 9 -52.60 89.19 -50.46
N VAL A 10 -51.63 89.94 -51.04
CA VAL A 10 -50.20 89.71 -50.82
C VAL A 10 -49.75 90.23 -49.45
N GLU A 11 -50.34 91.34 -48.99
CA GLU A 11 -50.02 91.95 -47.69
C GLU A 11 -50.48 91.07 -46.50
N GLU A 12 -51.60 90.34 -46.62
CA GLU A 12 -52.07 89.42 -45.56
C GLU A 12 -51.24 88.12 -45.48
N ASP A 13 -50.81 87.56 -46.62
CA ASP A 13 -49.93 86.38 -46.70
C ASP A 13 -48.57 86.63 -46.02
N ASP A 14 -47.91 87.74 -46.36
CA ASP A 14 -46.59 88.10 -45.82
C ASP A 14 -46.65 88.40 -44.32
N GLU A 15 -47.72 89.05 -43.81
CA GLU A 15 -47.85 89.30 -42.37
C GLU A 15 -48.05 88.01 -41.56
N CYS A 16 -48.75 87.02 -42.13
CA CYS A 16 -48.93 85.72 -41.49
C CYS A 16 -47.61 84.97 -41.33
N TRP A 17 -46.79 84.91 -42.38
CA TRP A 17 -45.46 84.27 -42.31
C TRP A 17 -44.46 85.06 -41.46
N ALA A 18 -44.51 86.40 -41.46
CA ALA A 18 -43.66 87.22 -40.58
C ALA A 18 -43.87 86.90 -39.09
N ARG A 19 -45.13 86.74 -38.66
CA ARG A 19 -45.48 86.33 -37.28
C ARG A 19 -45.00 84.90 -36.93
N LEU A 20 -44.75 84.04 -37.92
CA LEU A 20 -44.19 82.71 -37.71
C LEU A 20 -42.65 82.72 -37.60
N GLU A 21 -42.00 83.63 -38.33
CA GLU A 21 -40.53 83.77 -38.39
C GLU A 21 -39.93 84.13 -37.02
N ASP A 22 -40.62 84.94 -36.21
CA ASP A 22 -40.29 85.21 -34.81
C ASP A 22 -40.12 83.92 -33.98
N TYR A 23 -40.84 82.85 -34.34
CA TYR A 23 -40.78 81.53 -33.70
C TYR A 23 -39.94 80.50 -34.46
N ARG A 24 -39.29 80.85 -35.58
CA ARG A 24 -38.51 79.92 -36.42
C ARG A 24 -37.50 79.11 -35.62
N MET A 25 -36.80 79.71 -34.67
CA MET A 25 -35.83 78.99 -33.82
C MET A 25 -36.49 77.97 -32.87
N LEU A 26 -37.72 78.24 -32.40
CA LEU A 26 -38.51 77.29 -31.61
C LEU A 26 -38.98 76.11 -32.49
N LEU A 27 -39.49 76.42 -33.69
CA LEU A 27 -39.93 75.43 -34.69
C LEU A 27 -38.78 74.49 -35.07
N ILE A 28 -37.65 75.05 -35.53
CA ILE A 28 -36.43 74.30 -35.90
C ILE A 28 -35.88 73.47 -34.74
N LYS A 29 -35.96 73.96 -33.50
CA LYS A 29 -35.51 73.20 -32.32
C LYS A 29 -36.42 72.02 -31.97
N THR A 30 -37.72 72.12 -32.22
CA THR A 30 -38.74 71.23 -31.64
C THR A 30 -39.35 70.22 -32.62
N ILE A 31 -39.44 70.56 -33.91
CA ILE A 31 -40.12 69.71 -34.91
C ILE A 31 -39.25 68.55 -35.38
N GLU A 32 -39.85 67.37 -35.45
CA GLU A 32 -39.39 66.24 -36.26
C GLU A 32 -40.15 66.25 -37.60
N PRO A 33 -39.47 66.44 -38.77
CA PRO A 33 -40.12 66.50 -40.07
C PRO A 33 -41.01 65.28 -40.37
N SER A 34 -40.59 64.07 -39.96
CA SER A 34 -41.26 62.81 -40.30
C SER A 34 -42.66 62.65 -39.69
N ARG A 35 -43.05 63.54 -38.77
CA ARG A 35 -44.42 63.63 -38.25
C ARG A 35 -45.30 64.57 -39.09
N ILE A 36 -44.76 65.74 -39.45
CA ILE A 36 -45.49 66.81 -40.13
C ILE A 36 -45.57 66.61 -41.66
N THR A 37 -44.48 66.17 -42.31
CA THR A 37 -44.42 66.04 -43.78
C THR A 37 -45.59 65.21 -44.38
N PRO A 38 -45.99 64.05 -43.82
CA PRO A 38 -47.11 63.29 -44.34
C PRO A 38 -48.42 64.09 -44.41
N TYR A 39 -48.67 64.99 -43.45
CA TYR A 39 -49.87 65.84 -43.41
C TYR A 39 -49.83 66.90 -44.51
N LEU A 40 -48.71 67.61 -44.64
CA LEU A 40 -48.54 68.70 -45.61
C LEU A 40 -48.57 68.21 -47.06
N ARG A 41 -48.07 66.99 -47.30
CA ARG A 41 -48.19 66.30 -48.59
C ARG A 41 -49.65 65.93 -48.89
N GLN A 42 -50.38 65.42 -47.90
CA GLN A 42 -51.79 65.08 -48.05
C GLN A 42 -52.66 66.33 -48.34
N CYS A 43 -52.33 67.47 -47.73
CA CYS A 43 -52.95 68.77 -48.00
C CYS A 43 -52.58 69.38 -49.37
N LYS A 44 -51.72 68.72 -50.16
CA LYS A 44 -51.18 69.25 -51.43
C LYS A 44 -50.56 70.64 -51.25
N VAL A 45 -49.73 70.76 -50.22
CA VAL A 45 -48.91 71.95 -49.93
C VAL A 45 -47.44 71.61 -50.18
N LEU A 46 -47.01 70.43 -49.75
CA LEU A 46 -45.69 69.87 -50.06
C LEU A 46 -45.79 68.87 -51.22
N SER A 47 -44.93 68.96 -52.24
CA SER A 47 -44.87 67.95 -53.30
C SER A 47 -44.02 66.74 -52.91
N SER A 48 -44.08 65.67 -53.72
CA SER A 48 -43.19 64.51 -53.55
C SER A 48 -41.72 64.85 -53.80
N GLU A 49 -41.43 65.86 -54.63
CA GLU A 49 -40.07 66.32 -54.93
C GLU A 49 -39.50 67.15 -53.77
N ASP A 50 -40.33 67.98 -53.14
CA ASP A 50 -39.97 68.68 -51.89
C ASP A 50 -39.76 67.69 -50.73
N GLU A 51 -40.60 66.66 -50.61
CA GLU A 51 -40.43 65.59 -49.63
C GLU A 51 -39.09 64.84 -49.85
N GLU A 52 -38.79 64.46 -51.09
CA GLU A 52 -37.50 63.87 -51.45
C GLU A 52 -36.34 64.81 -51.12
N GLN A 53 -36.42 66.11 -51.44
CA GLN A 53 -35.39 67.08 -51.08
C GLN A 53 -35.15 67.11 -49.55
N ILE A 54 -36.22 67.18 -48.75
CA ILE A 54 -36.12 67.25 -47.28
C ILE A 54 -35.51 65.97 -46.68
N TYR A 55 -35.82 64.79 -47.23
CA TYR A 55 -35.30 63.51 -46.70
C TYR A 55 -33.95 63.08 -47.29
N ASN A 56 -33.71 63.30 -48.57
CA ASN A 56 -32.61 62.66 -49.30
C ASN A 56 -31.46 63.62 -49.69
N ASP A 57 -31.63 64.95 -49.60
CA ASP A 57 -30.53 65.90 -49.88
C ASP A 57 -29.34 65.69 -48.92
N PRO A 58 -28.13 65.34 -49.42
CA PRO A 58 -26.93 65.20 -48.60
C PRO A 58 -26.51 66.48 -47.86
N SER A 59 -26.97 67.66 -48.25
CA SER A 59 -26.69 68.93 -47.56
C SER A 59 -27.40 69.04 -46.19
N LEU A 60 -28.50 68.29 -46.02
CA LEU A 60 -29.45 68.40 -44.91
C LEU A 60 -29.30 67.32 -43.84
N VAL A 61 -28.10 66.75 -43.67
CA VAL A 61 -27.80 65.65 -42.70
C VAL A 61 -28.42 65.86 -41.31
N ILE A 62 -28.47 67.11 -40.82
CA ILE A 62 -28.95 67.45 -39.48
C ILE A 62 -30.44 67.82 -39.52
N ARG A 63 -31.27 67.18 -38.68
CA ARG A 63 -32.73 67.45 -38.51
C ARG A 63 -33.10 68.95 -38.53
N ARG A 64 -32.32 69.80 -37.85
CA ARG A 64 -32.55 71.25 -37.81
C ARG A 64 -32.49 71.92 -39.20
N ARG A 65 -31.61 71.46 -40.09
CA ARG A 65 -31.56 71.93 -41.49
C ARG A 65 -32.77 71.44 -42.29
N LYS A 66 -33.21 70.20 -42.07
CA LYS A 66 -34.44 69.64 -42.67
C LYS A 66 -35.68 70.45 -42.30
N VAL A 67 -35.82 70.84 -41.03
CA VAL A 67 -36.93 71.74 -40.60
C VAL A 67 -36.77 73.14 -41.19
N GLY A 68 -35.55 73.69 -41.25
CA GLY A 68 -35.31 74.98 -41.90
C GLY A 68 -35.78 74.99 -43.36
N MET A 69 -35.30 74.03 -44.16
CA MET A 69 -35.72 73.88 -45.55
C MET A 69 -37.23 73.60 -45.70
N LEU A 70 -37.83 72.80 -44.81
CA LEU A 70 -39.28 72.60 -44.80
C LEU A 70 -40.02 73.94 -44.63
N LEU A 71 -39.61 74.79 -43.68
CA LEU A 71 -40.20 76.12 -43.52
C LEU A 71 -39.97 77.01 -44.76
N ASP A 72 -38.77 76.98 -45.34
CA ASP A 72 -38.40 77.79 -46.52
C ASP A 72 -39.11 77.35 -47.81
N ILE A 73 -39.57 76.10 -47.87
CA ILE A 73 -40.43 75.58 -48.94
C ILE A 73 -41.87 76.01 -48.68
N LEU A 74 -42.39 75.81 -47.46
CA LEU A 74 -43.78 76.15 -47.11
C LEU A 74 -44.08 77.64 -47.23
N GLN A 75 -43.13 78.53 -46.91
CA GLN A 75 -43.29 79.98 -47.09
C GLN A 75 -43.59 80.36 -48.55
N ARG A 76 -43.15 79.57 -49.53
CA ARG A 76 -43.42 79.79 -50.97
C ARG A 76 -44.82 79.34 -51.40
N THR A 77 -45.61 78.78 -50.49
CA THR A 77 -46.95 78.21 -50.77
C THR A 77 -48.10 79.05 -50.19
N GLY A 78 -47.79 80.27 -49.73
CA GLY A 78 -48.77 81.28 -49.30
C GLY A 78 -49.57 80.91 -48.05
N LEU A 79 -50.74 81.53 -47.90
CA LEU A 79 -51.66 81.33 -46.77
C LEU A 79 -52.04 79.86 -46.58
N LYS A 80 -52.35 79.15 -47.66
CA LYS A 80 -52.68 77.71 -47.61
C LYS A 80 -51.55 76.88 -46.96
N GLY A 81 -50.29 77.28 -47.20
CA GLY A 81 -49.12 76.66 -46.58
C GLY A 81 -49.01 76.97 -45.09
N TYR A 82 -49.30 78.22 -44.71
CA TYR A 82 -49.33 78.67 -43.32
C TYR A 82 -50.42 77.94 -42.52
N GLU A 83 -51.63 77.84 -43.07
CA GLU A 83 -52.77 77.16 -42.46
C GLU A 83 -52.51 75.65 -42.30
N ALA A 84 -52.09 74.95 -43.36
CA ALA A 84 -51.76 73.52 -43.28
C ALA A 84 -50.59 73.24 -42.32
N PHE A 85 -49.64 74.17 -42.21
CA PHE A 85 -48.55 74.07 -41.24
C PHE A 85 -49.05 74.27 -39.80
N LEU A 86 -49.90 75.27 -39.54
CA LEU A 86 -50.52 75.45 -38.24
C LEU A 86 -51.38 74.23 -37.84
N GLU A 87 -52.21 73.69 -38.72
CA GLU A 87 -52.95 72.44 -38.48
C GLU A 87 -52.01 71.28 -38.12
N SER A 88 -50.89 71.12 -38.84
CA SER A 88 -49.90 70.07 -38.53
C SER A 88 -49.27 70.23 -37.14
N LEU A 89 -49.06 71.47 -36.68
CA LEU A 89 -48.62 71.75 -35.32
C LEU A 89 -49.74 71.52 -34.29
N GLU A 90 -50.99 71.82 -34.64
CA GLU A 90 -52.17 71.60 -33.80
C GLU A 90 -52.37 70.10 -33.47
N LEU A 91 -52.07 69.24 -34.46
CA LEU A 91 -52.13 67.79 -34.37
C LEU A 91 -50.93 67.18 -33.61
N ASP A 92 -49.70 67.42 -34.07
CA ASP A 92 -48.49 66.73 -33.56
C ASP A 92 -47.71 67.50 -32.48
N TYR A 93 -47.87 68.82 -32.38
CA TYR A 93 -47.10 69.70 -31.49
C TYR A 93 -47.99 70.75 -30.79
N PRO A 94 -49.06 70.35 -30.07
CA PRO A 94 -50.06 71.27 -29.52
C PRO A 94 -49.46 72.37 -28.62
N ASP A 95 -48.38 72.07 -27.88
CA ASP A 95 -47.68 73.05 -27.03
C ASP A 95 -46.70 73.95 -27.78
N VAL A 96 -46.50 73.75 -29.07
CA VAL A 96 -45.82 74.68 -29.98
C VAL A 96 -46.86 75.57 -30.64
N TYR A 97 -47.93 74.99 -31.18
CA TYR A 97 -49.09 75.72 -31.72
C TYR A 97 -49.59 76.80 -30.75
N ARG A 98 -49.92 76.39 -29.50
CA ARG A 98 -50.46 77.26 -28.45
C ARG A 98 -49.56 78.45 -28.11
N LYS A 99 -48.24 78.30 -28.30
CA LYS A 99 -47.24 79.36 -28.03
C LYS A 99 -47.09 80.36 -29.19
N ILE A 100 -47.49 79.97 -30.40
CA ILE A 100 -47.38 80.78 -31.62
C ILE A 100 -48.69 81.52 -31.88
N THR A 101 -49.82 80.80 -31.80
CA THR A 101 -51.14 81.35 -32.13
C THR A 101 -51.88 81.96 -30.94
N GLY A 102 -51.46 81.63 -29.71
CA GLY A 102 -52.20 81.97 -28.48
C GLY A 102 -53.53 81.23 -28.30
N LYS A 103 -53.89 80.32 -29.23
CA LYS A 103 -55.16 79.59 -29.25
C LYS A 103 -55.00 78.18 -28.68
N GLU A 104 -56.08 77.64 -28.11
CA GLU A 104 -56.13 76.22 -27.74
C GLU A 104 -56.27 75.33 -28.99
N PRO A 105 -55.50 74.22 -29.11
CA PRO A 105 -55.64 73.26 -30.21
C PRO A 105 -57.03 72.59 -30.27
N ALA A 106 -57.80 72.90 -31.31
CA ALA A 106 -59.09 72.29 -31.61
C ALA A 106 -58.97 71.01 -32.46
N ARG A 107 -57.83 70.82 -33.15
CA ARG A 107 -57.48 69.70 -34.04
C ARG A 107 -58.42 69.56 -35.23
N VAL A 108 -58.70 70.68 -35.87
CA VAL A 108 -59.51 70.75 -37.09
C VAL A 108 -58.64 70.32 -38.29
N PHE A 109 -59.29 69.71 -39.28
CA PHE A 109 -58.67 69.21 -40.51
C PHE A 109 -59.13 70.04 -41.73
N SER A 110 -59.31 71.35 -41.57
CA SER A 110 -59.93 72.25 -42.55
C SER A 110 -59.25 72.17 -43.92
N VAL A 111 -57.94 72.43 -44.01
CA VAL A 111 -57.22 72.40 -45.30
C VAL A 111 -57.23 71.00 -45.91
N LEU A 112 -57.25 69.94 -45.10
CA LEU A 112 -57.36 68.56 -45.59
C LEU A 112 -58.78 68.22 -46.09
N ILE A 113 -59.83 68.71 -45.43
CA ILE A 113 -61.22 68.55 -45.86
C ILE A 113 -61.47 69.35 -47.13
N ASP A 114 -60.95 70.58 -47.25
CA ASP A 114 -61.09 71.40 -48.45
C ASP A 114 -60.33 70.83 -49.66
N THR A 115 -59.22 70.10 -49.42
CA THR A 115 -58.39 69.53 -50.49
C THR A 115 -58.68 68.07 -50.85
N ALA A 116 -59.42 67.32 -50.03
CA ALA A 116 -59.74 65.90 -50.25
C ALA A 116 -61.20 65.49 -49.95
N GLY A 117 -61.99 66.36 -49.31
CA GLY A 117 -63.37 66.09 -48.87
C GLY A 117 -63.45 65.21 -47.61
N GLU A 118 -64.55 65.32 -46.86
CA GLU A 118 -64.83 64.50 -45.67
C GLU A 118 -64.77 62.99 -45.97
N CYS A 119 -65.26 62.58 -47.15
CA CYS A 119 -65.18 61.20 -47.64
C CYS A 119 -63.73 60.73 -47.84
N GLY A 120 -62.86 61.61 -48.37
CA GLY A 120 -61.44 61.32 -48.59
C GLY A 120 -60.67 61.18 -47.27
N LEU A 121 -60.93 62.08 -46.31
CA LEU A 121 -60.40 61.98 -44.94
C LEU A 121 -60.84 60.67 -44.26
N THR A 122 -62.12 60.32 -44.38
CA THR A 122 -62.68 59.09 -43.80
C THR A 122 -62.04 57.84 -44.42
N GLN A 123 -61.87 57.80 -45.74
CA GLN A 123 -61.20 56.69 -46.44
C GLN A 123 -59.73 56.57 -46.03
N PHE A 124 -59.01 57.69 -45.93
CA PHE A 124 -57.63 57.73 -45.44
C PHE A 124 -57.52 57.13 -44.03
N LEU A 125 -58.31 57.62 -43.08
CA LEU A 125 -58.31 57.14 -41.69
C LEU A 125 -58.66 55.65 -41.57
N MET A 126 -59.65 55.15 -42.33
CA MET A 126 -59.94 53.71 -42.37
C MET A 126 -58.77 52.89 -42.91
N SER A 127 -58.06 53.39 -43.93
CA SER A 127 -56.89 52.70 -44.48
C SER A 127 -55.71 52.66 -43.50
N GLU A 128 -55.49 53.75 -42.77
CA GLU A 128 -54.41 53.87 -41.79
C GLU A 128 -54.67 53.05 -40.52
N VAL A 129 -55.91 53.06 -40.00
CA VAL A 129 -56.33 52.15 -38.93
C VAL A 129 -56.14 50.69 -39.34
N SER A 130 -56.51 50.34 -40.58
CA SER A 130 -56.30 48.99 -41.13
C SER A 130 -54.81 48.61 -41.24
N ARG A 131 -53.94 49.57 -41.59
CA ARG A 131 -52.49 49.39 -41.66
C ARG A 131 -51.88 49.19 -40.28
N LEU A 132 -52.24 50.02 -39.31
CA LEU A 132 -51.78 49.93 -37.92
C LEU A 132 -52.29 48.65 -37.24
N GLN A 133 -53.51 48.21 -37.51
CA GLN A 133 -54.06 46.96 -36.99
C GLN A 133 -53.29 45.74 -37.51
N LYS A 134 -52.90 45.72 -38.80
CA LYS A 134 -52.02 44.68 -39.37
C LYS A 134 -50.64 44.70 -38.70
N LEU A 135 -50.00 45.88 -38.63
CA LEU A 135 -48.70 46.05 -37.99
C LEU A 135 -48.70 45.54 -36.53
N ALA A 136 -49.74 45.84 -35.76
CA ALA A 136 -49.90 45.37 -34.38
C ALA A 136 -50.14 43.84 -34.29
N GLN A 137 -50.83 43.23 -35.26
CA GLN A 137 -50.99 41.77 -35.35
C GLN A 137 -49.66 41.08 -35.70
N ASP A 138 -48.90 41.63 -36.64
CA ASP A 138 -47.61 41.05 -37.07
C ASP A 138 -46.53 41.22 -36.00
N GLU A 139 -46.49 42.34 -35.29
CA GLU A 139 -45.67 42.50 -34.08
C GLU A 139 -46.07 41.51 -32.98
N ARG A 140 -47.37 41.21 -32.82
CA ARG A 140 -47.82 40.19 -31.88
C ARG A 140 -47.41 38.78 -32.30
N ARG A 141 -47.41 38.45 -33.60
CA ARG A 141 -46.92 37.18 -34.17
C ARG A 141 -45.43 36.99 -33.87
N LYS A 142 -44.57 37.95 -34.30
CA LYS A 142 -43.13 37.94 -34.04
C LYS A 142 -42.79 37.76 -32.56
N ARG A 143 -43.50 38.45 -31.66
CA ARG A 143 -43.30 38.31 -30.20
C ARG A 143 -43.63 36.91 -29.68
N LEU A 144 -44.63 36.24 -30.24
CA LEU A 144 -44.96 34.86 -29.89
C LEU A 144 -43.95 33.87 -30.48
N GLU A 145 -43.48 34.09 -31.71
CA GLU A 145 -42.42 33.30 -32.36
C GLU A 145 -41.10 33.37 -31.58
N VAL A 146 -40.63 34.58 -31.25
CA VAL A 146 -39.41 34.78 -30.44
C VAL A 146 -39.60 34.19 -29.04
N SER A 147 -40.76 34.33 -28.42
CA SER A 147 -41.06 33.70 -27.12
C SER A 147 -41.04 32.17 -27.19
N ALA A 148 -41.48 31.57 -28.29
CA ALA A 148 -41.39 30.13 -28.53
C ALA A 148 -39.93 29.67 -28.73
N GLN A 149 -39.14 30.41 -29.53
CA GLN A 149 -37.71 30.14 -29.74
C GLN A 149 -36.91 30.21 -28.44
N VAL A 150 -37.12 31.24 -27.61
CA VAL A 150 -36.49 31.35 -26.28
C VAL A 150 -36.93 30.21 -25.35
N ALA A 151 -38.21 29.83 -25.38
CA ALA A 151 -38.71 28.71 -24.57
C ALA A 151 -38.13 27.35 -25.01
N GLU A 152 -37.77 27.18 -26.29
CA GLU A 152 -37.07 26.01 -26.81
C GLU A 152 -35.58 26.02 -26.43
N GLN A 153 -34.88 27.15 -26.59
CA GLN A 153 -33.48 27.29 -26.16
C GLN A 153 -33.30 27.05 -24.66
N LEU A 154 -34.25 27.48 -23.82
CA LEU A 154 -34.23 27.21 -22.38
C LEU A 154 -34.43 25.72 -22.05
N ASP A 155 -35.11 24.96 -22.91
CA ASP A 155 -35.27 23.51 -22.73
C ASP A 155 -34.05 22.72 -23.21
N THR A 156 -33.41 23.12 -24.32
CA THR A 156 -32.15 22.49 -24.77
C THR A 156 -31.01 22.77 -23.78
N ILE A 157 -30.92 23.97 -23.21
CA ILE A 157 -29.96 24.28 -22.13
C ILE A 157 -30.16 23.34 -20.92
N ARG A 158 -31.41 23.11 -20.49
CA ARG A 158 -31.70 22.19 -19.37
C ARG A 158 -31.34 20.74 -19.69
N GLN A 159 -31.58 20.29 -20.93
CA GLN A 159 -31.18 18.95 -21.37
C GLN A 159 -29.66 18.80 -21.37
N LEU A 160 -28.92 19.79 -21.89
CA LEU A 160 -27.46 19.80 -21.86
C LEU A 160 -26.91 19.77 -20.43
N GLN A 161 -27.50 20.53 -19.50
CA GLN A 161 -27.13 20.53 -18.07
C GLN A 161 -27.33 19.17 -17.39
N LEU A 162 -28.36 18.40 -17.77
CA LEU A 162 -28.53 17.03 -17.26
C LEU A 162 -27.51 16.06 -17.88
N CYS A 163 -27.25 16.15 -19.18
CA CYS A 163 -26.22 15.35 -19.85
C CYS A 163 -24.81 15.63 -19.27
N GLU A 164 -24.51 16.90 -19.00
CA GLU A 164 -23.28 17.33 -18.30
C GLU A 164 -23.22 16.75 -16.87
N SER A 165 -24.34 16.76 -16.15
CA SER A 165 -24.43 16.18 -14.79
C SER A 165 -24.24 14.66 -14.78
N GLU A 166 -24.85 13.91 -15.70
CA GLU A 166 -24.63 12.46 -15.84
C GLU A 166 -23.16 12.19 -16.22
N LEU A 167 -22.63 12.90 -17.23
CA LEU A 167 -21.25 12.75 -17.68
C LEU A 167 -20.24 13.02 -16.55
N HIS A 168 -20.44 14.09 -15.78
CA HIS A 168 -19.59 14.42 -14.64
C HIS A 168 -19.63 13.33 -13.57
N LYS A 169 -20.79 12.71 -13.31
CA LYS A 169 -20.88 11.58 -12.36
C LYS A 169 -20.26 10.28 -12.88
N GLN A 170 -20.30 10.03 -14.18
CA GLN A 170 -19.53 8.93 -14.79
C GLN A 170 -18.01 9.20 -14.68
N GLN A 171 -17.57 10.45 -14.86
CA GLN A 171 -16.17 10.85 -14.65
C GLN A 171 -15.75 10.67 -13.18
N ASP A 172 -16.57 11.08 -12.21
CA ASP A 172 -16.33 10.85 -10.78
C ASP A 172 -16.21 9.36 -10.43
N ARG A 173 -17.05 8.49 -11.03
CA ARG A 173 -16.96 7.02 -10.86
C ARG A 173 -15.65 6.48 -11.43
N VAL A 174 -15.30 6.86 -12.65
CA VAL A 174 -14.04 6.43 -13.30
C VAL A 174 -12.81 6.94 -12.53
N GLN A 175 -12.84 8.16 -12.00
CA GLN A 175 -11.75 8.72 -11.21
C GLN A 175 -11.59 8.00 -9.86
N ARG A 176 -12.68 7.75 -9.12
CA ARG A 176 -12.64 6.94 -7.89
C ARG A 176 -12.01 5.56 -8.14
N ILE A 177 -12.41 4.87 -9.21
CA ILE A 177 -11.87 3.55 -9.59
C ILE A 177 -10.38 3.62 -9.96
N ARG A 178 -9.93 4.69 -10.63
CA ARG A 178 -8.50 4.91 -10.92
C ARG A 178 -7.68 5.09 -9.65
N GLU A 179 -8.16 5.89 -8.70
CA GLU A 179 -7.47 6.10 -7.42
C GLU A 179 -7.43 4.82 -6.59
N GLU A 180 -8.50 4.02 -6.56
CA GLU A 180 -8.48 2.71 -5.89
C GLU A 180 -7.48 1.73 -6.54
N ARG A 181 -7.41 1.71 -7.88
CA ARG A 181 -6.38 0.97 -8.62
C ARG A 181 -4.97 1.47 -8.28
N GLU A 182 -4.76 2.77 -8.15
CA GLU A 182 -3.45 3.34 -7.85
C GLU A 182 -3.02 3.04 -6.41
N ARG A 183 -3.91 3.23 -5.42
CA ARG A 183 -3.69 2.85 -4.01
C ARG A 183 -3.34 1.36 -3.88
N THR A 184 -4.11 0.47 -4.51
CA THR A 184 -3.83 -0.98 -4.49
C THR A 184 -2.54 -1.35 -5.24
N CYS A 185 -2.18 -0.63 -6.31
CA CYS A 185 -0.91 -0.78 -6.99
C CYS A 185 0.28 -0.29 -6.14
N GLU A 186 0.10 0.70 -5.26
CA GLU A 186 1.10 1.05 -4.25
C GLU A 186 1.22 0.02 -3.13
N GLU A 187 0.10 -0.49 -2.61
CA GLU A 187 0.10 -1.56 -1.60
C GLU A 187 0.79 -2.82 -2.14
N ALA A 188 0.50 -3.22 -3.38
CA ALA A 188 1.18 -4.32 -4.07
C ALA A 188 2.68 -4.05 -4.34
N ARG A 189 3.12 -2.79 -4.35
CA ARG A 189 4.54 -2.40 -4.41
C ARG A 189 5.18 -2.53 -3.02
N LYS A 190 4.57 -1.94 -1.98
CA LYS A 190 5.01 -1.99 -0.57
C LYS A 190 5.17 -3.45 -0.11
N LEU A 191 4.18 -4.30 -0.36
CA LEU A 191 4.22 -5.74 -0.05
C LEU A 191 5.32 -6.50 -0.81
N ARG A 192 5.67 -6.08 -2.03
CA ARG A 192 6.77 -6.66 -2.81
C ARG A 192 8.13 -6.27 -2.24
N ASP A 193 8.29 -5.00 -1.87
CA ASP A 193 9.51 -4.48 -1.26
C ASP A 193 9.74 -5.11 0.12
N GLU A 194 8.67 -5.30 0.90
CA GLU A 194 8.67 -6.08 2.15
C GLU A 194 9.02 -7.55 1.92
N ASN A 195 8.50 -8.18 0.87
CA ASN A 195 8.87 -9.56 0.52
C ASN A 195 10.36 -9.69 0.19
N TYR A 196 10.93 -8.74 -0.56
CA TYR A 196 12.37 -8.70 -0.84
C TYR A 196 13.21 -8.46 0.42
N ARG A 197 12.77 -7.59 1.35
CA ARG A 197 13.43 -7.41 2.67
C ARG A 197 13.42 -8.71 3.46
N LEU A 198 12.27 -9.36 3.61
CA LEU A 198 12.14 -10.64 4.31
C LEU A 198 12.97 -11.76 3.66
N MET A 199 13.07 -11.78 2.32
CA MET A 199 13.94 -12.71 1.60
C MET A 199 15.43 -12.44 1.88
N HIS A 200 15.84 -11.18 1.97
CA HIS A 200 17.20 -10.79 2.32
C HIS A 200 17.54 -11.12 3.78
N ASP A 201 16.65 -10.80 4.72
CA ASP A 201 16.80 -11.18 6.14
C ASP A 201 16.84 -12.70 6.34
N LEU A 202 16.00 -13.46 5.63
CA LEU A 202 16.03 -14.93 5.63
C LEU A 202 17.35 -15.48 5.10
N THR A 203 17.93 -14.84 4.08
CA THR A 203 19.22 -15.23 3.50
C THR A 203 20.34 -14.99 4.50
N ARG A 204 20.42 -13.77 5.08
CA ARG A 204 21.40 -13.43 6.13
C ARG A 204 21.31 -14.38 7.33
N LEU A 205 20.09 -14.62 7.85
CA LEU A 205 19.89 -15.55 8.98
C LEU A 205 20.24 -17.01 8.63
N SER A 206 20.15 -17.40 7.35
CA SER A 206 20.63 -18.71 6.90
C SER A 206 22.16 -18.76 6.79
N GLU A 207 22.81 -17.65 6.45
CA GLU A 207 24.28 -17.51 6.43
C GLU A 207 24.84 -17.50 7.86
N ASP A 208 24.30 -16.66 8.75
CA ASP A 208 24.62 -16.62 10.18
C ASP A 208 24.50 -18.01 10.83
N LYS A 209 23.41 -18.73 10.55
CA LYS A 209 23.19 -20.10 11.00
C LYS A 209 24.24 -21.07 10.47
N ASN A 210 24.60 -20.96 9.19
CA ASN A 210 25.61 -21.84 8.59
C ASN A 210 27.00 -21.56 9.19
N CYS A 211 27.35 -20.29 9.44
CA CYS A 211 28.56 -19.91 10.16
C CYS A 211 28.58 -20.51 11.58
N ALA A 212 27.49 -20.37 12.34
CA ALA A 212 27.38 -20.95 13.68
C ALA A 212 27.49 -22.49 13.68
N LEU A 213 26.94 -23.17 12.66
CA LEU A 213 27.09 -24.62 12.48
C LEU A 213 28.53 -25.03 12.14
N MET A 214 29.24 -24.26 11.32
CA MET A 214 30.67 -24.49 11.03
C MET A 214 31.50 -24.32 12.31
N CYS A 215 31.36 -23.21 13.03
CA CYS A 215 32.07 -22.99 14.30
C CYS A 215 31.74 -24.08 15.34
N ASN A 216 30.49 -24.56 15.40
CA ASN A 216 30.15 -25.69 16.27
C ASN A 216 30.86 -26.98 15.83
N ARG A 217 30.99 -27.22 14.52
CA ARG A 217 31.72 -28.39 13.99
C ARG A 217 33.23 -28.31 14.29
N ASP A 218 33.83 -27.14 14.20
CA ASP A 218 35.23 -26.94 14.53
C ASP A 218 35.49 -27.15 16.03
N LEU A 219 34.59 -26.65 16.89
CA LEU A 219 34.63 -26.91 18.34
C LEU A 219 34.45 -28.41 18.68
N GLN A 220 33.58 -29.14 17.97
CA GLN A 220 33.49 -30.60 18.12
C GLN A 220 34.82 -31.29 17.76
N LEU A 221 35.45 -30.89 16.65
CA LEU A 221 36.73 -31.45 16.24
C LEU A 221 37.84 -31.17 17.27
N GLU A 222 37.85 -29.97 17.87
CA GLU A 222 38.81 -29.65 18.94
C GLU A 222 38.54 -30.45 20.23
N ILE A 223 37.26 -30.64 20.61
CA ILE A 223 36.87 -31.52 21.73
C ILE A 223 37.38 -32.96 21.49
N GLU A 224 37.25 -33.49 20.27
CA GLU A 224 37.79 -34.83 19.97
C GLU A 224 39.32 -34.88 20.01
N LYS A 225 40.04 -33.85 19.52
CA LYS A 225 41.51 -33.77 19.68
C LYS A 225 41.91 -33.78 21.16
N LEU A 226 41.24 -32.97 21.98
CA LEU A 226 41.50 -32.85 23.42
C LEU A 226 41.21 -34.17 24.16
N LYS A 227 40.13 -34.89 23.80
CA LYS A 227 39.86 -36.24 24.32
C LYS A 227 40.98 -37.24 23.99
N HIS A 228 41.48 -37.26 22.75
CA HIS A 228 42.59 -38.13 22.36
C HIS A 228 43.90 -37.74 23.07
N SER A 229 44.18 -36.44 23.20
CA SER A 229 45.33 -35.93 23.96
C SER A 229 45.28 -36.32 25.43
N LEU A 230 44.11 -36.17 26.08
CA LEU A 230 43.87 -36.61 27.45
C LEU A 230 44.03 -38.13 27.61
N MET A 231 43.45 -38.93 26.69
CA MET A 231 43.58 -40.38 26.70
C MET A 231 45.04 -40.83 26.60
N ASN A 232 45.84 -40.17 25.74
CA ASN A 232 47.27 -40.44 25.60
C ASN A 232 48.01 -40.09 26.90
N ALA A 233 47.81 -38.89 27.45
CA ALA A 233 48.44 -38.44 28.69
C ALA A 233 48.05 -39.31 29.91
N GLU A 234 46.81 -39.78 29.98
CA GLU A 234 46.39 -40.79 30.94
C GLU A 234 47.10 -42.13 30.76
N SER A 235 47.27 -42.59 29.51
CA SER A 235 47.95 -43.85 29.21
C SER A 235 49.44 -43.78 29.59
N ASP A 236 50.11 -42.68 29.28
CA ASP A 236 51.48 -42.39 29.71
C ASP A 236 51.57 -42.30 31.24
N SER A 237 50.63 -41.62 31.90
CA SER A 237 50.60 -41.57 33.38
C SER A 237 50.43 -42.96 33.99
N LYS A 238 49.58 -43.81 33.41
CA LYS A 238 49.40 -45.22 33.82
C LYS A 238 50.67 -46.05 33.58
N ILE A 239 51.38 -45.85 32.46
CA ILE A 239 52.66 -46.52 32.16
C ILE A 239 53.77 -46.05 33.11
N GLN A 240 53.90 -44.75 33.36
CA GLN A 240 54.91 -44.22 34.27
C GLN A 240 54.64 -44.65 35.71
N ARG A 241 53.39 -44.62 36.19
CA ARG A 241 53.02 -45.18 37.51
C ARG A 241 53.41 -46.65 37.63
N LYS A 242 53.15 -47.48 36.61
CA LYS A 242 53.62 -48.87 36.57
C LYS A 242 55.14 -48.95 36.71
N LYS A 243 55.91 -48.21 35.89
CA LYS A 243 57.39 -48.16 35.97
C LYS A 243 57.89 -47.72 37.35
N THR A 244 57.30 -46.68 37.95
CA THR A 244 57.64 -46.21 39.30
C THR A 244 57.40 -47.28 40.36
N VAL A 245 56.29 -48.01 40.28
CA VAL A 245 56.02 -49.16 41.17
C VAL A 245 57.04 -50.28 40.92
N THR A 246 57.35 -50.64 39.68
CA THR A 246 58.37 -51.66 39.39
C THR A 246 59.75 -51.28 39.94
N LEU A 247 60.14 -50.00 39.81
CA LEU A 247 61.39 -49.47 40.37
C LEU A 247 61.37 -49.45 41.91
N LYS A 248 60.25 -49.05 42.53
CA LYS A 248 60.07 -49.10 43.99
C LYS A 248 60.23 -50.53 44.51
N ASN A 249 59.53 -51.50 43.91
CA ASN A 249 59.63 -52.90 44.28
C ASN A 249 61.05 -53.46 44.08
N ALA A 250 61.75 -53.05 43.01
CA ALA A 250 63.15 -53.44 42.77
C ALA A 250 64.14 -52.77 43.75
N MET A 251 63.81 -51.59 44.30
CA MET A 251 64.56 -50.98 45.40
C MET A 251 64.28 -51.66 46.73
N GLU A 252 63.05 -52.12 46.97
CA GLU A 252 62.64 -52.83 48.20
C GLU A 252 63.16 -54.27 48.24
N GLN A 253 63.30 -54.94 47.09
CA GLN A 253 63.99 -56.24 46.96
C GLN A 253 65.52 -56.14 46.92
N ARG A 254 66.09 -54.93 46.96
CA ARG A 254 67.55 -54.76 47.06
C ARG A 254 68.00 -55.20 48.45
N PRO A 255 69.03 -56.07 48.59
CA PRO A 255 69.54 -56.44 49.90
C PRO A 255 69.90 -55.18 50.72
N SER A 256 69.43 -55.13 51.96
CA SER A 256 69.66 -53.99 52.85
C SER A 256 71.16 -53.67 52.93
N PRO A 257 71.58 -52.39 52.93
CA PRO A 257 72.97 -52.02 53.12
C PRO A 257 73.59 -52.69 54.35
N GLU A 258 72.80 -52.86 55.42
CA GLU A 258 73.18 -53.55 56.65
C GLU A 258 73.50 -55.04 56.41
N LEU A 259 72.66 -55.74 55.64
CA LEU A 259 72.84 -57.15 55.30
C LEU A 259 74.04 -57.36 54.36
N ILE A 260 74.26 -56.42 53.44
CA ILE A 260 75.47 -56.40 52.60
C ILE A 260 76.70 -56.22 53.49
N TRP A 261 76.67 -55.29 54.46
CA TRP A 261 77.77 -55.05 55.39
C TRP A 261 78.05 -56.26 56.31
N GLN A 262 77.01 -56.94 56.77
CA GLN A 262 77.11 -58.18 57.55
C GLN A 262 77.77 -59.30 56.73
N LEU A 263 77.25 -59.61 55.54
CA LEU A 263 77.83 -60.60 54.64
C LEU A 263 79.27 -60.25 54.23
N GLN A 264 79.59 -58.97 54.06
CA GLN A 264 80.93 -58.50 53.74
C GLN A 264 81.89 -58.65 54.93
N ARG A 265 81.42 -58.40 56.17
CA ARG A 265 82.18 -58.65 57.40
C ARG A 265 82.37 -60.14 57.68
N GLU A 266 81.36 -60.98 57.41
CA GLU A 266 81.52 -62.45 57.44
C GLU A 266 82.53 -62.91 56.39
N ASN A 267 82.50 -62.35 55.19
CA ASN A 267 83.47 -62.63 54.14
C ASN A 267 84.90 -62.25 54.58
N ASP A 268 85.08 -61.13 55.28
CA ASP A 268 86.38 -60.73 55.83
C ASP A 268 86.82 -61.58 57.03
N ILE A 269 85.90 -62.06 57.87
CA ILE A 269 86.19 -63.05 58.93
C ILE A 269 86.59 -64.40 58.32
N LEU A 270 85.95 -64.82 57.22
CA LEU A 270 86.32 -66.03 56.48
C LEU A 270 87.66 -65.88 55.76
N LYS A 271 87.96 -64.70 55.18
CA LYS A 271 89.31 -64.38 54.68
C LYS A 271 90.35 -64.45 55.80
N ALA A 272 90.07 -63.88 56.98
CA ALA A 272 90.96 -63.96 58.13
C ALA A 272 91.24 -65.41 58.54
N ARG A 273 90.21 -66.28 58.63
CA ARG A 273 90.39 -67.72 58.87
C ARG A 273 91.19 -68.44 57.77
N ILE A 274 91.01 -68.08 56.51
CA ILE A 274 91.81 -68.59 55.38
C ILE A 274 93.28 -68.11 55.47
N GLN A 275 93.53 -66.96 56.09
CA GLN A 275 94.86 -66.40 56.32
C GLN A 275 95.55 -66.99 57.56
N GLU A 276 94.81 -67.22 58.66
CA GLU A 276 95.28 -67.95 59.85
C GLU A 276 95.68 -69.40 59.50
N LEU A 277 94.91 -70.08 58.64
CA LEU A 277 95.21 -71.43 58.15
C LEU A 277 96.49 -71.55 57.30
N LYS A 278 97.21 -70.45 57.04
CA LYS A 278 98.47 -70.45 56.26
C LYS A 278 99.76 -70.36 57.08
N SER A 279 99.71 -70.33 58.42
CA SER A 279 100.95 -70.29 59.23
C SER A 279 100.92 -71.11 60.52
N ALA A 280 101.91 -72.01 60.63
CA ALA A 280 102.42 -72.63 61.87
C ALA A 280 101.50 -73.59 62.67
N SER A 281 101.32 -74.80 62.16
CA SER A 281 101.04 -75.99 62.99
C SER A 281 102.31 -76.46 63.71
N LYS A 282 102.20 -76.87 64.99
CA LYS A 282 102.74 -78.16 65.48
C LYS A 282 102.38 -78.53 66.93
N VAL A 283 102.35 -79.85 67.18
CA VAL A 283 102.61 -80.57 68.47
C VAL A 283 101.52 -80.46 69.55
N GLN A 284 101.08 -81.48 70.31
CA GLN A 284 101.12 -82.98 70.36
C GLN A 284 100.07 -83.40 71.45
N THR A 285 99.55 -84.63 71.72
CA THR A 285 99.69 -86.04 71.25
C THR A 285 98.53 -86.90 71.84
N LEU A 286 98.17 -88.04 71.20
CA LEU A 286 97.73 -89.35 71.81
C LEU A 286 96.47 -89.41 72.73
N GLU A 287 95.64 -90.47 72.78
CA GLU A 287 95.36 -91.60 71.85
C GLU A 287 94.04 -92.36 72.18
N HIS A 288 93.53 -93.12 71.18
CA HIS A 288 92.72 -94.37 71.25
C HIS A 288 91.39 -94.57 72.05
N LYS A 289 90.31 -94.71 71.26
CA LYS A 289 89.35 -95.86 71.18
C LYS A 289 88.59 -96.39 72.42
N LYS A 290 87.29 -96.04 72.49
CA LYS A 290 86.09 -96.91 72.60
C LYS A 290 84.84 -95.98 72.57
N LEU A 291 83.75 -96.17 71.84
CA LEU A 291 82.83 -97.31 71.60
C LEU A 291 82.14 -97.86 72.87
N ASP A 292 80.81 -98.05 72.76
CA ASP A 292 79.86 -98.52 73.77
C ASP A 292 79.67 -97.66 75.03
N SER A 293 79.12 -96.46 74.82
CA SER A 293 78.12 -95.84 75.72
C SER A 293 77.07 -95.00 74.97
N GLN A 294 76.99 -95.14 73.64
CA GLN A 294 76.24 -94.24 72.76
C GLN A 294 74.71 -94.35 72.89
N SER A 295 74.17 -95.51 73.28
CA SER A 295 72.72 -95.79 73.23
C SER A 295 71.83 -95.05 74.23
N LEU A 296 72.40 -94.36 75.24
CA LEU A 296 71.63 -93.58 76.22
C LEU A 296 71.93 -92.08 76.17
N GLU A 297 73.19 -91.70 75.93
CA GLU A 297 73.56 -90.28 75.88
C GLU A 297 73.21 -89.64 74.52
N GLU A 298 73.27 -90.39 73.41
CA GLU A 298 72.67 -89.96 72.15
C GLU A 298 71.15 -89.91 72.26
N PHE A 299 70.50 -90.86 72.94
CA PHE A 299 69.04 -90.83 73.16
C PHE A 299 68.61 -89.63 74.00
N LYS A 300 69.42 -89.24 74.99
CA LYS A 300 69.25 -88.03 75.81
C LYS A 300 69.46 -86.75 74.99
N GLN A 301 70.50 -86.68 74.16
CA GLN A 301 70.75 -85.52 73.29
C GLN A 301 69.70 -85.40 72.17
N GLN A 302 69.27 -86.52 71.59
CA GLN A 302 68.22 -86.60 70.57
C GLN A 302 66.85 -86.20 71.17
N SER A 303 66.53 -86.68 72.37
CA SER A 303 65.33 -86.25 73.09
C SER A 303 65.40 -84.77 73.47
N GLN A 304 66.56 -84.27 73.92
CA GLN A 304 66.76 -82.84 74.20
C GLN A 304 66.63 -81.98 72.93
N ALA A 305 67.17 -82.43 71.80
CA ALA A 305 67.02 -81.78 70.51
C ALA A 305 65.55 -81.77 70.07
N GLN A 306 64.82 -82.89 70.19
CA GLN A 306 63.38 -82.96 69.92
C GLN A 306 62.56 -82.02 70.82
N TYR A 307 62.93 -81.86 72.10
CA TYR A 307 62.28 -80.87 72.96
C TYR A 307 62.62 -79.42 72.56
N GLN A 308 63.84 -79.15 72.08
CA GLN A 308 64.21 -77.81 71.58
C GLN A 308 63.56 -77.50 70.23
N GLU A 309 63.46 -78.49 69.34
CA GLU A 309 62.72 -78.45 68.07
C GLU A 309 61.23 -78.17 68.34
N LEU A 310 60.58 -78.94 69.20
CA LEU A 310 59.18 -78.72 69.61
C LEU A 310 58.94 -77.35 70.27
N VAL A 311 59.91 -76.82 71.03
CA VAL A 311 59.82 -75.46 71.60
C VAL A 311 60.00 -74.37 70.54
N ASN A 312 60.88 -74.59 69.56
CA ASN A 312 61.04 -73.67 68.42
C ASN A 312 59.80 -73.68 67.53
N ASP A 313 59.22 -74.84 67.24
CA ASP A 313 57.97 -74.99 66.48
C ASP A 313 56.80 -74.31 67.21
N LEU A 314 56.70 -74.51 68.53
CA LEU A 314 55.69 -73.86 69.37
C LEU A 314 55.89 -72.33 69.44
N TYR A 315 57.13 -71.83 69.34
CA TYR A 315 57.41 -70.40 69.20
C TYR A 315 57.02 -69.86 67.82
N ASN A 316 57.40 -70.58 66.74
CA ASN A 316 57.05 -70.23 65.37
C ASN A 316 55.54 -70.20 65.17
N LEU A 317 54.81 -71.26 65.58
CA LEU A 317 53.36 -71.33 65.54
C LEU A 317 52.66 -70.19 66.31
N ARG A 318 53.25 -69.73 67.42
CA ARG A 318 52.73 -68.55 68.16
C ARG A 318 52.98 -67.24 67.44
N LYS A 319 54.14 -67.10 66.78
CA LYS A 319 54.43 -65.94 65.95
C LYS A 319 53.53 -65.91 64.71
N ASP A 320 53.37 -67.04 64.03
CA ASP A 320 52.53 -67.16 62.83
C ASP A 320 51.04 -66.93 63.17
N LEU A 321 50.58 -67.39 64.34
CA LEU A 321 49.26 -67.05 64.89
C LEU A 321 49.12 -65.52 65.06
N HIS A 322 50.09 -64.87 65.71
CA HIS A 322 50.04 -63.44 65.99
C HIS A 322 50.13 -62.58 64.70
N ASP A 323 51.01 -62.94 63.77
CA ASP A 323 51.12 -62.30 62.45
C ASP A 323 49.80 -62.46 61.66
N ALA A 324 49.11 -63.60 61.78
CA ALA A 324 47.81 -63.84 61.16
C ALA A 324 46.65 -63.10 61.86
N GLU A 325 46.69 -62.96 63.19
CA GLU A 325 45.75 -62.13 63.97
C GLU A 325 45.88 -60.65 63.56
N GLU A 326 47.11 -60.11 63.50
CA GLU A 326 47.34 -58.76 62.98
C GLU A 326 46.83 -58.60 61.54
N LEU A 327 47.03 -59.60 60.67
CA LEU A 327 46.55 -59.55 59.29
C LEU A 327 45.02 -59.59 59.22
N SER A 328 44.35 -60.35 60.10
CA SER A 328 42.90 -60.39 60.23
C SER A 328 42.32 -59.04 60.65
N ASP A 329 42.94 -58.36 61.62
CA ASP A 329 42.51 -57.05 62.07
C ASP A 329 42.78 -55.95 61.03
N LYS A 330 43.88 -56.03 60.27
CA LYS A 330 44.16 -55.15 59.12
C LYS A 330 43.09 -55.31 58.03
N TYR A 331 42.76 -56.54 57.63
CA TYR A 331 41.68 -56.79 56.66
C TYR A 331 40.30 -56.40 57.18
N ARG A 332 40.05 -56.47 58.50
CA ARG A 332 38.80 -55.96 59.10
C ARG A 332 38.70 -54.43 58.96
N GLN A 333 39.78 -53.71 59.25
CA GLN A 333 39.84 -52.25 59.07
C GLN A 333 39.68 -51.84 57.59
N GLU A 334 40.37 -52.52 56.66
CA GLU A 334 40.20 -52.29 55.22
C GLU A 334 38.78 -52.57 54.74
N LYS A 335 38.13 -53.63 55.24
CA LYS A 335 36.72 -53.94 54.97
C LYS A 335 35.79 -52.83 55.45
N ASP A 336 35.95 -52.38 56.70
CA ASP A 336 35.08 -51.35 57.28
C ASP A 336 35.26 -49.99 56.57
N GLU A 337 36.49 -49.66 56.16
CA GLU A 337 36.77 -48.53 55.27
C GLU A 337 36.07 -48.67 53.91
N LEU A 338 36.12 -49.86 53.29
CA LEU A 338 35.48 -50.12 52.00
C LEU A 338 33.96 -50.07 52.09
N GLU A 339 33.36 -50.59 53.16
CA GLU A 339 31.92 -50.47 53.41
C GLU A 339 31.51 -49.00 53.58
N LEU A 340 32.28 -48.19 54.32
CA LEU A 340 32.03 -46.76 54.45
C LEU A 340 32.12 -46.02 53.09
N LYS A 341 33.15 -46.31 52.29
CA LYS A 341 33.31 -45.77 50.92
C LYS A 341 32.14 -46.18 50.02
N CYS A 342 31.67 -47.43 50.10
CA CYS A 342 30.49 -47.90 49.39
C CYS A 342 29.19 -47.21 49.86
N ILE A 343 29.03 -46.93 51.14
CA ILE A 343 27.88 -46.18 51.68
C ILE A 343 27.89 -44.72 51.19
N MET A 344 29.06 -44.07 51.13
CA MET A 344 29.20 -42.73 50.55
C MET A 344 28.82 -42.73 49.06
N LEU A 345 29.42 -43.60 48.24
CA LEU A 345 29.10 -43.68 46.81
C LEU A 345 27.62 -43.99 46.54
N LYS A 346 26.97 -44.81 47.38
CA LYS A 346 25.51 -45.07 47.31
C LYS A 346 24.67 -43.83 47.61
N LYS A 347 25.11 -42.96 48.53
CA LYS A 347 24.45 -41.68 48.83
C LYS A 347 24.66 -40.69 47.69
N ASP A 348 25.88 -40.55 47.17
CA ASP A 348 26.18 -39.67 46.04
C ASP A 348 25.40 -40.08 44.78
N ALA A 349 25.39 -41.38 44.45
CA ALA A 349 24.59 -41.93 43.36
C ALA A 349 23.06 -41.84 43.59
N LYS A 350 22.60 -41.56 44.81
CA LYS A 350 21.21 -41.12 45.05
C LYS A 350 21.08 -39.63 44.74
N MET A 351 21.89 -38.76 45.33
CA MET A 351 21.84 -37.31 45.11
C MET A 351 21.94 -36.92 43.62
N TYR A 352 22.77 -37.61 42.84
CA TYR A 352 22.86 -37.38 41.39
C TYR A 352 21.61 -37.82 40.62
N ARG A 353 20.89 -38.87 41.06
CA ARG A 353 19.62 -39.28 40.47
C ARG A 353 18.49 -38.33 40.85
N ASP A 354 18.36 -38.01 42.13
CA ASP A 354 17.38 -37.05 42.65
C ASP A 354 17.52 -35.70 41.90
N ARG A 355 18.75 -35.19 41.77
CA ARG A 355 19.05 -33.97 40.99
C ARG A 355 18.77 -34.09 39.49
N MET A 356 19.00 -35.26 38.88
CA MET A 356 18.66 -35.48 37.47
C MET A 356 17.15 -35.44 37.26
N GLU A 357 16.39 -36.03 38.17
CA GLU A 357 14.93 -36.05 38.15
C GLU A 357 14.34 -34.64 38.25
N ASP A 358 14.91 -33.78 39.11
CA ASP A 358 14.48 -32.38 39.24
C ASP A 358 14.82 -31.54 38.00
N ILE A 359 15.95 -31.78 37.35
CA ILE A 359 16.30 -31.16 36.06
C ILE A 359 15.32 -31.59 34.96
N LEU A 360 14.88 -32.86 34.97
CA LEU A 360 13.89 -33.37 34.01
C LEU A 360 12.50 -32.74 34.25
N LYS A 361 12.07 -32.56 35.50
CA LYS A 361 10.82 -31.83 35.84
C LYS A 361 10.84 -30.40 35.31
N GLN A 362 11.94 -29.67 35.53
CA GLN A 362 12.12 -28.31 35.01
C GLN A 362 12.10 -28.27 33.48
N LEU A 363 12.72 -29.25 32.80
CA LEU A 363 12.66 -29.36 31.34
C LEU A 363 11.23 -29.63 30.83
N GLU A 364 10.44 -30.45 31.53
CA GLU A 364 9.03 -30.64 31.20
C GLU A 364 8.20 -29.36 31.38
N GLU A 365 8.44 -28.58 32.43
CA GLU A 365 7.76 -27.30 32.67
C GLU A 365 8.06 -26.30 31.54
N VAL A 366 9.34 -26.15 31.16
CA VAL A 366 9.75 -25.32 30.01
C VAL A 366 9.14 -25.81 28.70
N ILE A 367 8.97 -27.13 28.51
CA ILE A 367 8.26 -27.69 27.35
C ILE A 367 6.77 -27.33 27.37
N LYS A 368 6.10 -27.46 28.53
CA LYS A 368 4.68 -27.11 28.71
C LYS A 368 4.43 -25.62 28.47
N GLU A 369 5.34 -24.74 28.93
CA GLU A 369 5.28 -23.30 28.68
C GLU A 369 5.51 -22.95 27.20
N ARG A 370 6.53 -23.56 26.57
CA ARG A 370 6.80 -23.41 25.13
C ARG A 370 5.58 -23.80 24.29
N ASP A 371 4.98 -24.95 24.58
CA ASP A 371 3.87 -25.47 23.77
C ASP A 371 2.60 -24.66 24.00
N LYS A 372 2.34 -24.19 25.23
CA LYS A 372 1.30 -23.19 25.52
C LYS A 372 1.51 -21.90 24.72
N ALA A 373 2.73 -21.37 24.68
CA ALA A 373 3.06 -20.16 23.92
C ALA A 373 2.94 -20.34 22.39
N ILE A 374 3.19 -21.55 21.88
CA ILE A 374 2.93 -21.91 20.48
C ILE A 374 1.41 -21.92 20.22
N CYS A 375 0.62 -22.61 21.04
CA CYS A 375 -0.84 -22.68 20.88
C CYS A 375 -1.50 -21.29 20.92
N THR A 376 -1.20 -20.46 21.93
CA THR A 376 -1.79 -19.11 22.01
C THR A 376 -1.41 -18.22 20.82
N ARG A 377 -0.22 -18.41 20.25
CA ARG A 377 0.20 -17.69 19.04
C ARG A 377 -0.53 -18.21 17.79
N GLU A 378 -0.76 -19.52 17.69
CA GLU A 378 -1.55 -20.11 16.60
C GLU A 378 -3.02 -19.70 16.66
N GLU A 379 -3.60 -19.60 17.86
CA GLU A 379 -4.94 -19.03 18.11
C GLU A 379 -5.03 -17.58 17.64
N TYR A 380 -4.09 -16.71 18.05
CA TYR A 380 -4.01 -15.32 17.59
C TYR A 380 -3.84 -15.19 16.06
N HIS A 381 -3.05 -16.07 15.43
CA HIS A 381 -2.89 -16.08 13.97
C HIS A 381 -4.18 -16.52 13.25
N LEU A 382 -4.90 -17.50 13.80
CA LEU A 382 -6.18 -17.96 13.27
C LEU A 382 -7.25 -16.87 13.38
N GLU A 383 -7.35 -16.21 14.54
CA GLU A 383 -8.29 -15.10 14.76
C GLU A 383 -7.98 -13.92 13.83
N ASN A 384 -6.71 -13.51 13.71
CA ASN A 384 -6.32 -12.44 12.79
C ASN A 384 -6.57 -12.82 11.32
N SER A 385 -6.41 -14.08 10.94
CA SER A 385 -6.75 -14.57 9.58
C SER A 385 -8.25 -14.46 9.30
N LYS A 386 -9.10 -14.84 10.26
CA LYS A 386 -10.56 -14.67 10.17
C LYS A 386 -10.93 -13.19 10.10
N ASN A 387 -10.42 -12.37 11.02
CA ASN A 387 -10.68 -10.92 11.07
C ASN A 387 -10.25 -10.20 9.78
N LEU A 388 -9.26 -10.72 9.05
CA LEU A 388 -8.88 -10.22 7.71
C LEU A 388 -9.88 -10.65 6.63
N GLN A 389 -10.31 -11.92 6.62
CA GLN A 389 -11.35 -12.40 5.69
C GLN A 389 -12.68 -11.67 5.88
N ASP A 390 -13.08 -11.40 7.13
CA ASP A 390 -14.29 -10.65 7.44
C ASP A 390 -14.17 -9.18 6.99
N LYS A 391 -13.00 -8.54 7.18
CA LYS A 391 -12.72 -7.20 6.61
C LYS A 391 -12.82 -7.17 5.09
N ASP A 392 -12.32 -8.19 4.39
CA ASP A 392 -12.40 -8.25 2.92
C ASP A 392 -13.82 -8.53 2.40
N GLN A 393 -14.64 -9.27 3.15
CA GLN A 393 -16.08 -9.38 2.91
C GLN A 393 -16.78 -8.02 3.06
N TYR A 394 -16.53 -7.27 4.14
CA TYR A 394 -17.11 -5.93 4.32
C TYR A 394 -16.64 -4.95 3.24
N ARG A 395 -15.36 -4.99 2.85
CA ARG A 395 -14.82 -4.22 1.72
C ARG A 395 -15.54 -4.54 0.40
N LYS A 396 -15.90 -5.80 0.16
CA LYS A 396 -16.69 -6.22 -1.01
C LYS A 396 -18.12 -5.67 -0.94
N GLN A 397 -18.80 -5.80 0.20
CA GLN A 397 -20.14 -5.26 0.42
C GLN A 397 -20.20 -3.73 0.23
N ILE A 398 -19.19 -3.00 0.70
CA ILE A 398 -19.10 -1.54 0.53
C ILE A 398 -18.98 -1.16 -0.95
N ARG A 399 -18.15 -1.87 -1.74
CA ARG A 399 -18.06 -1.65 -3.19
C ARG A 399 -19.37 -1.96 -3.91
N GLU A 400 -19.98 -3.11 -3.65
CA GLU A 400 -21.28 -3.48 -4.24
C GLU A 400 -22.39 -2.45 -3.93
N MET A 401 -22.41 -1.90 -2.72
CA MET A 401 -23.37 -0.85 -2.36
C MET A 401 -23.05 0.50 -3.00
N GLY A 402 -21.76 0.82 -3.22
CA GLY A 402 -21.33 2.00 -3.98
C GLY A 402 -21.67 1.89 -5.46
N GLU A 403 -21.50 0.72 -6.07
CA GLU A 403 -21.86 0.44 -7.46
C GLU A 403 -23.38 0.60 -7.67
N ARG A 404 -24.20 0.00 -6.80
CA ARG A 404 -25.67 0.18 -6.81
C ARG A 404 -26.10 1.63 -6.61
N TYR A 405 -25.39 2.39 -5.76
CA TYR A 405 -25.67 3.81 -5.56
C TYR A 405 -25.38 4.64 -6.82
N ASP A 406 -24.21 4.43 -7.43
CA ASP A 406 -23.82 5.10 -8.68
C ASP A 406 -24.80 4.75 -9.81
N GLU A 407 -25.25 3.49 -9.90
CA GLU A 407 -26.26 3.04 -10.88
C GLU A 407 -27.62 3.71 -10.68
N LEU A 408 -28.13 3.76 -9.45
CA LEU A 408 -29.38 4.47 -9.14
C LEU A 408 -29.27 5.98 -9.41
N GLN A 409 -28.13 6.59 -9.13
CA GLN A 409 -27.88 8.00 -9.44
C GLN A 409 -27.89 8.24 -10.96
N VAL A 410 -27.34 7.33 -11.76
CA VAL A 410 -27.38 7.40 -13.23
C VAL A 410 -28.80 7.21 -13.78
N GLN A 411 -29.57 6.26 -13.24
CA GLN A 411 -30.99 6.08 -13.60
C GLN A 411 -31.84 7.32 -13.27
N LEU A 412 -31.54 8.02 -12.18
CA LEU A 412 -32.21 9.26 -11.79
C LEU A 412 -31.97 10.38 -12.82
N PHE A 413 -30.74 10.58 -13.30
CA PHE A 413 -30.47 11.60 -14.33
C PHE A 413 -31.18 11.28 -15.66
N ARG A 414 -31.20 10.01 -16.07
CA ARG A 414 -31.88 9.57 -17.31
C ARG A 414 -33.38 9.80 -17.26
N THR A 415 -34.04 9.34 -16.20
CA THR A 415 -35.48 9.55 -16.01
C THR A 415 -35.84 11.03 -15.86
N GLN A 416 -34.97 11.85 -15.24
CA GLN A 416 -35.13 13.31 -15.22
C GLN A 416 -35.02 13.93 -16.64
N GLY A 417 -34.10 13.43 -17.46
CA GLY A 417 -33.96 13.82 -18.88
C GLY A 417 -35.18 13.46 -19.73
N GLU A 418 -35.72 12.25 -19.56
CA GLU A 418 -36.96 11.79 -20.19
C GLU A 418 -38.15 12.68 -19.82
N VAL A 419 -38.31 13.01 -18.52
CA VAL A 419 -39.36 13.90 -18.02
C VAL A 419 -39.24 15.30 -18.64
N LEU A 420 -38.03 15.86 -18.74
CA LEU A 420 -37.82 17.13 -19.44
C LEU A 420 -38.18 17.03 -20.92
N ALA A 421 -37.74 15.98 -21.63
CA ALA A 421 -38.04 15.79 -23.05
C ALA A 421 -39.55 15.65 -23.31
N LEU A 422 -40.29 14.95 -22.45
CA LEU A 422 -41.76 14.85 -22.51
C LEU A 422 -42.43 16.20 -22.22
N HIS A 423 -41.95 16.96 -21.22
CA HIS A 423 -42.48 18.29 -20.90
C HIS A 423 -42.26 19.28 -22.07
N SER A 424 -41.12 19.22 -22.75
CA SER A 424 -40.80 20.00 -23.95
C SER A 424 -41.72 19.63 -25.13
N LYS A 425 -41.92 18.33 -25.39
CA LYS A 425 -42.88 17.83 -26.40
C LYS A 425 -44.31 18.32 -26.13
N LEU A 426 -44.76 18.27 -24.87
CA LEU A 426 -46.08 18.76 -24.46
C LEU A 426 -46.21 20.29 -24.63
N ARG A 427 -45.14 21.06 -24.38
CA ARG A 427 -45.14 22.53 -24.62
C ARG A 427 -45.28 22.84 -26.11
N LYS A 428 -44.56 22.13 -26.98
CA LYS A 428 -44.69 22.26 -28.44
C LYS A 428 -46.10 21.92 -28.94
N GLN A 429 -46.73 20.87 -28.40
CA GLN A 429 -48.12 20.53 -28.72
C GLN A 429 -49.15 21.57 -28.24
N LYS A 430 -48.93 22.24 -27.11
CA LYS A 430 -49.83 23.28 -26.58
C LYS A 430 -49.75 24.62 -27.32
N ASN A 431 -48.60 24.92 -27.95
CA ASN A 431 -48.39 26.13 -28.73
C ASN A 431 -48.13 25.80 -30.22
N PRO A 432 -49.12 25.31 -30.98
CA PRO A 432 -48.98 25.03 -32.40
C PRO A 432 -48.98 26.34 -33.21
N ILE A 433 -47.86 27.07 -33.20
CA ILE A 433 -47.58 28.07 -34.22
C ILE A 433 -47.37 27.30 -35.53
N GLN A 434 -48.27 27.49 -36.50
CA GLN A 434 -48.33 26.73 -37.74
C GLN A 434 -47.24 27.19 -38.73
N VAL A 435 -45.98 26.94 -38.38
CA VAL A 435 -44.82 27.23 -39.23
C VAL A 435 -44.67 26.11 -40.26
N ASN A 436 -45.28 26.29 -41.44
CA ASN A 436 -44.88 25.53 -42.63
C ASN A 436 -43.48 26.00 -43.06
N SER A 437 -42.44 25.33 -42.57
CA SER A 437 -41.07 25.49 -43.05
C SER A 437 -40.37 24.13 -43.04
N GLU A 438 -39.98 23.64 -44.22
CA GLU A 438 -39.62 22.25 -44.47
C GLU A 438 -38.15 21.91 -44.11
N GLU A 439 -37.59 22.57 -43.09
CA GLU A 439 -36.16 22.46 -42.73
C GLU A 439 -35.89 21.84 -41.33
N SER A 440 -36.92 21.49 -40.55
CA SER A 440 -36.75 20.92 -39.19
C SER A 440 -36.38 19.42 -39.15
N SER A 441 -36.20 18.77 -40.30
CA SER A 441 -36.03 17.31 -40.41
C SER A 441 -34.60 16.79 -40.12
N LEU A 442 -33.59 17.65 -40.02
CA LEU A 442 -32.18 17.24 -39.94
C LEU A 442 -31.59 17.09 -38.52
N LEU A 443 -32.30 17.48 -37.46
CA LEU A 443 -31.78 17.43 -36.08
C LEU A 443 -32.33 16.27 -35.23
N SER A 444 -33.22 15.43 -35.78
CA SER A 444 -33.82 14.31 -35.03
C SER A 444 -32.94 13.04 -34.94
N SER A 445 -31.71 13.06 -35.46
CA SER A 445 -30.91 11.84 -35.66
C SER A 445 -29.96 11.47 -34.52
N PHE A 446 -29.90 12.23 -33.43
CA PHE A 446 -29.15 11.87 -32.22
C PHE A 446 -29.98 10.98 -31.26
N GLU A 447 -30.45 9.84 -31.77
CA GLU A 447 -30.77 8.71 -30.91
C GLU A 447 -29.46 8.16 -30.31
N MET A 448 -29.18 8.49 -29.05
CA MET A 448 -28.10 7.88 -28.29
C MET A 448 -28.38 6.39 -28.05
N LYS A 449 -28.02 5.55 -29.03
CA LYS A 449 -28.01 4.09 -28.91
C LYS A 449 -26.87 3.65 -27.98
N SER A 450 -27.08 3.82 -26.67
CA SER A 450 -26.25 3.23 -25.63
C SER A 450 -26.41 1.71 -25.63
N GLN A 451 -25.67 1.02 -26.52
CA GLN A 451 -25.55 -0.43 -26.51
C GLN A 451 -24.76 -0.88 -25.27
N THR A 452 -25.45 -1.11 -24.16
CA THR A 452 -24.94 -1.90 -23.04
C THR A 452 -25.17 -3.38 -23.33
N SER A 453 -24.26 -4.00 -24.09
CA SER A 453 -24.23 -5.44 -24.26
C SER A 453 -23.54 -6.09 -23.05
N GLU A 454 -24.33 -6.45 -22.03
CA GLU A 454 -23.96 -7.56 -21.17
C GLU A 454 -24.23 -8.86 -21.94
N GLU A 455 -23.17 -9.61 -22.30
CA GLU A 455 -23.11 -11.06 -22.06
C GLU A 455 -21.75 -11.68 -22.43
N GLU A 456 -21.46 -12.77 -21.72
CA GLU A 456 -20.51 -13.87 -21.97
C GLU A 456 -19.17 -13.65 -22.70
N SER A 457 -18.08 -13.86 -21.93
CA SER A 457 -16.92 -14.62 -22.40
C SER A 457 -16.22 -15.32 -21.23
N ARG A 458 -16.59 -16.59 -20.99
CA ARG A 458 -15.89 -17.52 -20.09
C ARG A 458 -15.06 -18.54 -20.88
N GLU A 459 -14.05 -19.10 -20.21
CA GLU A 459 -13.39 -20.38 -20.52
C GLU A 459 -12.65 -20.58 -21.86
N ARG A 460 -11.39 -20.10 -21.89
CA ARG A 460 -10.20 -20.94 -22.17
C ARG A 460 -8.91 -20.19 -21.80
N GLY A 461 -7.85 -20.82 -21.32
CA GLY A 461 -7.63 -22.21 -20.89
C GLY A 461 -6.16 -22.42 -20.48
N GLU A 462 -5.87 -23.32 -19.54
CA GLU A 462 -4.50 -23.53 -19.05
C GLU A 462 -3.61 -24.24 -20.10
N LYS A 463 -2.41 -23.70 -20.39
CA LYS A 463 -1.16 -24.49 -20.29
C LYS A 463 0.17 -23.72 -20.47
N ASP A 464 1.10 -24.22 -19.66
CA ASP A 464 2.56 -24.06 -19.60
C ASP A 464 3.39 -23.72 -20.87
N MET A 465 4.30 -22.76 -20.64
CA MET A 465 5.77 -22.86 -20.83
C MET A 465 6.44 -22.88 -22.23
N SER A 466 7.45 -22.00 -22.32
CA SER A 466 8.64 -22.06 -23.22
C SER A 466 8.40 -21.73 -24.72
N GLU A 467 9.39 -21.27 -25.50
CA GLU A 467 10.85 -21.13 -25.30
C GLU A 467 11.37 -19.70 -25.57
N GLU A 468 12.64 -19.42 -25.21
CA GLU A 468 13.38 -18.26 -25.74
C GLU A 468 13.70 -18.46 -27.23
N SER A 469 13.63 -17.40 -28.03
CA SER A 469 14.41 -17.30 -29.27
C SER A 469 14.76 -15.84 -29.57
N GLN A 470 15.99 -15.62 -30.00
CA GLN A 470 16.53 -14.28 -30.20
C GLN A 470 16.48 -13.86 -31.67
N SER A 471 16.39 -12.53 -31.86
CA SER A 471 17.23 -11.74 -32.76
C SER A 471 16.62 -11.13 -34.04
N GLN A 472 17.17 -9.94 -34.34
CA GLN A 472 17.32 -9.27 -35.64
C GLN A 472 16.18 -8.45 -36.29
N THR A 473 16.37 -7.12 -36.14
CA THR A 473 16.48 -6.10 -37.22
C THR A 473 15.27 -5.28 -37.71
N SER A 474 15.59 -4.02 -38.06
CA SER A 474 14.76 -2.94 -38.61
C SER A 474 13.65 -2.40 -37.69
N GLY A 475 13.43 -1.09 -37.58
CA GLY A 475 14.22 0.06 -38.06
C GLY A 475 13.59 1.39 -37.64
N GLU A 476 14.39 2.46 -37.55
CA GLU A 476 14.07 3.92 -37.57
C GLU A 476 12.80 4.42 -36.82
N TYR A 477 12.87 5.39 -35.90
CA TYR A 477 13.27 6.77 -36.19
C TYR A 477 13.66 7.62 -34.96
N ASN A 478 14.49 8.64 -35.22
CA ASN A 478 14.52 9.98 -34.59
C ASN A 478 14.68 10.12 -33.07
N TYR A 479 15.95 10.01 -32.68
CA TYR A 479 16.66 10.85 -31.71
C TYR A 479 16.04 12.25 -31.45
N SER A 480 15.95 12.64 -30.17
CA SER A 480 15.99 14.04 -29.74
C SER A 480 16.66 14.14 -28.37
N LYS A 481 17.60 15.08 -28.22
CA LYS A 481 18.64 15.05 -27.18
C LYS A 481 18.71 16.36 -26.38
N ARG A 482 18.45 16.26 -25.07
CA ARG A 482 19.07 17.07 -24.01
C ARG A 482 19.10 16.19 -22.75
N MET A 483 20.25 15.66 -22.35
CA MET A 483 21.31 16.36 -21.61
C MET A 483 20.83 16.89 -20.25
N PHE A 484 21.00 16.05 -19.24
CA PHE A 484 21.69 16.47 -18.01
C PHE A 484 22.95 15.59 -17.89
N SER A 485 24.05 16.19 -17.45
CA SER A 485 25.29 15.50 -17.12
C SER A 485 25.52 15.60 -15.62
N GLU A 486 25.93 14.51 -15.00
CA GLU A 486 26.68 14.51 -13.75
C GLU A 486 27.80 13.45 -13.88
N GLU A 487 28.96 13.73 -13.29
CA GLU A 487 30.20 13.04 -13.58
C GLU A 487 30.54 11.93 -12.56
N GLU A 488 31.25 10.93 -13.09
CA GLU A 488 32.16 9.97 -12.44
C GLU A 488 32.08 9.70 -10.92
N THR A 489 32.03 8.41 -10.58
CA THR A 489 33.13 7.84 -9.77
C THR A 489 33.29 6.32 -9.93
N SER A 490 34.43 5.91 -10.51
CA SER A 490 35.25 4.71 -10.23
C SER A 490 34.68 3.28 -10.08
N ALA A 491 35.45 2.34 -10.64
CA ALA A 491 35.75 0.99 -10.12
C ALA A 491 34.79 -0.19 -10.37
N ASN A 492 35.08 -0.92 -11.44
CA ASN A 492 35.12 -2.39 -11.55
C ASN A 492 34.59 -3.25 -10.39
N CYS A 493 33.60 -4.10 -10.68
CA CYS A 493 33.79 -5.56 -10.58
C CYS A 493 32.77 -6.36 -11.41
N LYS A 494 33.23 -7.09 -12.45
CA LYS A 494 32.39 -7.99 -13.26
C LYS A 494 32.63 -9.45 -12.88
N LEU A 495 31.77 -10.03 -12.03
CA LEU A 495 31.67 -11.49 -11.84
C LEU A 495 30.22 -11.93 -11.97
N LYS A 496 29.90 -12.64 -13.06
CA LYS A 496 28.54 -12.95 -13.49
C LYS A 496 28.15 -14.40 -13.17
N GLY A 497 28.08 -14.74 -11.88
CA GLY A 497 27.71 -16.08 -11.42
C GLY A 497 26.20 -16.34 -11.44
N LYS A 498 25.70 -17.11 -12.42
CA LYS A 498 24.32 -17.63 -12.41
C LYS A 498 24.21 -18.80 -11.41
N CYS A 499 23.59 -18.59 -10.25
CA CYS A 499 23.25 -19.67 -9.30
C CYS A 499 21.74 -19.99 -9.33
N ASN A 500 21.34 -20.98 -10.14
CA ASN A 500 19.96 -21.47 -10.19
C ASN A 500 19.64 -22.38 -8.98
N PHE A 501 19.18 -21.81 -7.87
CA PHE A 501 18.73 -22.59 -6.71
C PHE A 501 17.27 -23.09 -6.86
N HIS A 502 17.11 -24.32 -7.34
CA HIS A 502 15.79 -24.98 -7.39
C HIS A 502 15.30 -25.40 -5.99
N TYR A 503 14.31 -24.68 -5.45
CA TYR A 503 13.82 -24.87 -4.08
C TYR A 503 12.91 -26.11 -3.91
N ARG A 504 13.49 -27.31 -3.98
CA ARG A 504 12.77 -28.60 -3.89
C ARG A 504 12.29 -28.90 -2.47
N ARG A 505 11.11 -28.38 -2.08
CA ARG A 505 10.46 -28.64 -0.78
C ARG A 505 10.35 -30.16 -0.52
N LYS A 506 11.18 -30.71 0.37
CA LYS A 506 10.96 -32.05 0.94
C LYS A 506 9.82 -31.97 1.96
N ARG A 507 8.69 -32.56 1.63
CA ARG A 507 7.52 -32.68 2.53
C ARG A 507 7.85 -33.72 3.60
N ALA A 508 8.02 -33.30 4.86
CA ALA A 508 8.22 -34.22 5.97
C ALA A 508 6.96 -35.08 6.17
N LEU A 509 7.12 -36.40 6.20
CA LEU A 509 6.03 -37.33 6.49
C LEU A 509 5.81 -37.38 8.01
N ARG A 510 4.58 -37.11 8.46
CA ARG A 510 4.19 -37.30 9.86
C ARG A 510 4.35 -38.78 10.22
N THR A 511 5.03 -39.05 11.32
CA THR A 511 5.04 -40.38 11.95
C THR A 511 3.64 -40.73 12.47
N LYS A 512 3.39 -42.03 12.59
CA LYS A 512 2.07 -42.63 12.80
C LYS A 512 1.56 -42.33 14.22
N LYS A 513 0.29 -41.93 14.37
CA LYS A 513 -0.38 -41.99 15.67
C LYS A 513 -0.42 -43.46 16.13
N PHE A 514 0.07 -43.75 17.32
CA PHE A 514 -0.44 -44.88 18.11
C PHE A 514 -1.65 -44.39 18.92
N THR A 515 -2.58 -45.31 19.18
CA THR A 515 -3.78 -45.07 19.99
C THR A 515 -3.64 -45.86 21.26
N ASP A 516 -3.68 -45.19 22.41
CA ASP A 516 -3.68 -45.87 23.70
C ASP A 516 -4.94 -46.73 23.87
N LYS A 517 -4.74 -47.89 24.49
CA LYS A 517 -5.77 -48.63 25.21
C LYS A 517 -5.16 -49.13 26.51
N GLU A 518 -5.88 -48.91 27.60
CA GLU A 518 -5.49 -49.29 28.94
C GLU A 518 -5.53 -50.82 29.11
N SER A 519 -4.58 -51.39 29.85
CA SER A 519 -4.86 -52.05 31.15
C SER A 519 -3.65 -52.83 31.68
N VAL A 520 -3.29 -52.61 32.95
CA VAL A 520 -2.93 -53.62 33.99
C VAL A 520 -1.93 -54.75 33.58
N GLN A 521 -0.76 -54.92 34.21
CA GLN A 521 -0.54 -55.06 35.67
C GLN A 521 0.93 -54.82 36.10
N CYS A 522 1.17 -54.58 37.39
CA CYS A 522 2.50 -54.53 37.99
C CYS A 522 3.03 -55.93 38.35
N ILE A 523 4.31 -56.20 38.04
CA ILE A 523 5.22 -56.93 38.93
C ILE A 523 6.57 -56.18 38.94
N LEU A 524 7.12 -55.97 40.13
CA LEU A 524 8.50 -55.53 40.34
C LEU A 524 9.34 -56.79 40.56
N ASP A 525 10.52 -56.90 39.95
CA ASP A 525 11.59 -57.72 40.52
C ASP A 525 12.97 -57.18 40.14
N ASN A 526 13.87 -57.16 41.13
CA ASN A 526 15.29 -56.85 40.94
C ASN A 526 16.09 -58.11 41.27
N THR A 527 16.82 -58.66 40.30
CA THR A 527 17.73 -59.78 40.56
C THR A 527 19.15 -59.41 40.17
N THR A 528 19.98 -59.17 41.19
CA THR A 528 21.43 -59.12 41.03
C THR A 528 21.95 -60.54 40.80
N GLY A 529 22.83 -60.71 39.81
CA GLY A 529 23.55 -61.97 39.58
C GLY A 529 24.96 -61.66 39.07
N SER A 530 25.95 -61.99 39.90
CA SER A 530 27.35 -62.11 39.49
C SER A 530 27.64 -63.56 39.07
N ASP A 531 28.93 -63.88 38.96
CA ASP A 531 29.55 -65.21 38.88
C ASP A 531 29.85 -65.62 37.42
N THR A 532 31.05 -65.37 36.88
CA THR A 532 32.42 -65.87 37.17
C THR A 532 32.76 -67.18 36.47
N ASP A 533 33.93 -67.15 35.82
CA ASP A 533 34.82 -68.24 35.44
C ASP A 533 34.37 -69.31 34.41
N GLY A 534 35.25 -69.52 33.43
CA GLY A 534 35.14 -70.51 32.35
C GLY A 534 36.23 -70.24 31.31
N MET A 535 37.16 -71.19 31.13
CA MET A 535 38.40 -71.08 30.34
C MET A 535 38.23 -70.59 28.90
#